data_AF-A0A2D4EVZ1-F1
#
_entry.id   AF-A0A2D4EVZ1-F1
#
_cell.length_a   1.000
_cell.length_b   1.000
_cell.length_c   1.000
_cell.angle_alpha   90.00
_cell.angle_beta   90.00
_cell.angle_gamma   90.00
#
_symmetry.space_group_name_H-M   'P 1'
#
loop_
_entity.id
_entity.type
_entity.pdbx_description
1 polymer ?
#
loop_
_entity_poly.entity_id
_entity_poly.type
_entity_poly.pdbx_seq_one_letter_code
_entity_poly.pdbx_strand_id
1 'polypeptide(L)'
;VLKLKDWPPGEDFRDMMPTRFEDLMENLPLPEYTKRDGRLNLASRLPSYFVRPDLGPKMYNAYGLITAEDRRVGTTNLHLDVSDAVNVMVYVGIPIGDGSHDDEVLKTIDEGDADDVTKQRIHEAKEKPGALWHIYAAKDAEKIRELLRKVGEEQGQENPPDHDPIHDQSWYLDQILRKRLYEEYGVQGWAIVQFLGDAVFIPAGAPHQVHNLYSCIKVAEDFVSPEHVKHCFRLTQEFRHLSNTHTNHEDKLQVKNIIYHAVKDAVGTLKAHESKLARS
;
A
#
# COMPACT_ATOMS: atom_id res chain seq x y z
N VAL A 1 -10.30 -17.36 3.37
CA VAL A 1 -8.94 -17.50 2.77
C VAL A 1 -7.86 -17.38 3.84
N LEU A 2 -6.83 -18.23 3.79
CA LEU A 2 -5.70 -18.17 4.72
C LEU A 2 -4.66 -17.13 4.25
N LYS A 3 -4.21 -16.30 5.19
CA LYS A 3 -3.13 -15.32 5.04
C LYS A 3 -2.09 -15.60 6.13
N LEU A 4 -0.82 -15.70 5.74
CA LEU A 4 0.28 -15.76 6.69
C LEU A 4 0.47 -14.36 7.26
N LYS A 5 0.17 -14.21 8.55
CA LYS A 5 0.19 -12.93 9.24
C LYS A 5 1.59 -12.66 9.80
N ASP A 6 2.07 -11.43 9.61
CA ASP A 6 3.28 -10.88 10.21
C ASP A 6 4.51 -11.80 10.12
N TRP A 7 4.80 -12.31 8.93
CA TRP A 7 5.96 -13.17 8.67
C TRP A 7 6.82 -12.68 7.49
N PRO A 8 8.13 -12.49 7.67
CA PRO A 8 8.90 -12.62 8.91
C PRO A 8 8.44 -11.64 10.00
N PRO A 9 8.47 -12.02 11.29
CA PRO A 9 8.01 -11.14 12.36
C PRO A 9 8.95 -9.93 12.52
N GLY A 10 8.39 -8.72 12.65
CA GLY A 10 9.16 -7.51 12.94
C GLY A 10 10.15 -7.09 11.84
N GLU A 11 11.33 -6.60 12.24
CA GLU A 11 12.41 -6.15 11.32
C GLU A 11 13.33 -7.30 10.86
N ASP A 12 12.99 -8.55 11.16
CA ASP A 12 13.85 -9.72 10.97
C ASP A 12 14.00 -10.17 9.50
N PHE A 13 13.37 -9.50 8.52
CA PHE A 13 13.47 -9.93 7.12
C PHE A 13 14.93 -9.99 6.63
N ARG A 14 15.73 -8.98 6.98
CA ARG A 14 17.15 -8.91 6.60
C ARG A 14 17.97 -10.00 7.29
N ASP A 15 17.71 -10.26 8.56
CA ASP A 15 18.51 -11.18 9.37
C ASP A 15 18.12 -12.64 9.10
N MET A 16 16.82 -12.91 8.90
CA MET A 16 16.29 -14.23 8.60
C MET A 16 16.50 -14.64 7.14
N MET A 17 16.44 -13.69 6.21
CA MET A 17 16.52 -13.96 4.76
C MET A 17 17.49 -13.00 4.04
N PRO A 18 18.78 -12.97 4.43
CA PRO A 18 19.73 -11.97 3.93
C PRO A 18 19.88 -12.00 2.40
N THR A 19 19.92 -13.20 1.79
CA THR A 19 19.99 -13.33 0.33
C THR A 19 18.76 -12.79 -0.40
N ARG A 20 17.55 -12.95 0.19
CA ARG A 20 16.31 -12.41 -0.42
C ARG A 20 16.23 -10.90 -0.21
N PHE A 21 16.68 -10.42 0.94
CA PHE A 21 16.78 -8.99 1.21
C PHE A 21 17.72 -8.30 0.21
N GLU A 22 18.92 -8.84 0.00
CA GLU A 22 19.89 -8.30 -0.96
C GLU A 22 19.33 -8.31 -2.39
N ASP A 23 18.75 -9.44 -2.83
CA ASP A 23 18.16 -9.58 -4.16
C ASP A 23 17.02 -8.57 -4.41
N LEU A 24 16.11 -8.39 -3.45
CA LEU A 24 15.04 -7.41 -3.56
C LEU A 24 15.60 -5.97 -3.57
N MET A 25 16.39 -5.61 -2.57
CA MET A 25 16.81 -4.23 -2.35
C MET A 25 17.75 -3.73 -3.46
N GLU A 26 18.52 -4.62 -4.11
CA GLU A 26 19.33 -4.24 -5.26
C GLU A 26 18.51 -3.98 -6.53
N ASN A 27 17.35 -4.64 -6.66
CA ASN A 27 16.52 -4.61 -7.86
C ASN A 27 15.23 -3.79 -7.72
N LEU A 28 15.03 -3.04 -6.63
CA LEU A 28 13.87 -2.16 -6.48
C LEU A 28 13.81 -1.11 -7.61
N PRO A 29 12.64 -0.92 -8.25
CA PRO A 29 12.46 0.10 -9.28
C PRO A 29 12.48 1.50 -8.67
N LEU A 30 12.79 2.52 -9.49
CA LEU A 30 12.95 3.91 -9.05
C LEU A 30 13.85 4.03 -7.80
N PRO A 31 15.10 3.52 -7.85
CA PRO A 31 15.95 3.33 -6.67
C PRO A 31 16.29 4.64 -5.94
N GLU A 32 16.23 5.79 -6.63
CA GLU A 32 16.42 7.10 -6.00
C GLU A 32 15.35 7.41 -4.94
N TYR A 33 14.15 6.83 -5.07
CA TYR A 33 13.04 6.94 -4.14
C TYR A 33 12.94 5.75 -3.18
N THR A 34 13.15 4.53 -3.68
CA THR A 34 12.80 3.29 -2.96
C THR A 34 13.95 2.71 -2.15
N LYS A 35 15.22 2.89 -2.55
CA LYS A 35 16.35 2.41 -1.75
C LYS A 35 16.49 3.23 -0.46
N ARG A 36 17.00 2.59 0.59
CA ARG A 36 17.21 3.22 1.91
C ARG A 36 18.25 4.35 1.90
N ASP A 37 19.14 4.37 0.92
CA ASP A 37 20.13 5.42 0.65
C ASP A 37 19.78 6.24 -0.60
N GLY A 38 18.57 6.07 -1.13
CA GLY A 38 18.06 6.82 -2.27
C GLY A 38 18.07 8.32 -1.99
N ARG A 39 18.61 9.10 -2.94
CA ARG A 39 18.76 10.56 -2.83
C ARG A 39 17.43 11.29 -2.55
N LEU A 40 16.33 10.74 -3.07
CA LEU A 40 14.98 11.26 -2.93
C LEU A 40 14.17 10.49 -1.88
N ASN A 41 14.73 9.47 -1.22
CA ASN A 41 14.11 8.88 -0.04
C ASN A 41 14.46 9.73 1.19
N LEU A 42 13.51 10.52 1.70
CA LEU A 42 13.77 11.39 2.85
C LEU A 42 14.09 10.61 4.12
N ALA A 43 13.62 9.36 4.25
CA ALA A 43 13.93 8.54 5.40
C ALA A 43 15.44 8.24 5.54
N SER A 44 16.19 8.27 4.43
CA SER A 44 17.65 8.16 4.42
C SER A 44 18.36 9.27 5.19
N ARG A 45 17.70 10.42 5.38
CA ARG A 45 18.30 11.62 5.99
C ARG A 45 18.28 11.58 7.52
N LEU A 46 17.63 10.59 8.12
CA LEU A 46 17.73 10.37 9.56
C LEU A 46 19.15 9.94 9.93
N PRO A 47 19.82 10.64 10.88
CA PRO A 47 21.12 10.23 11.35
C PRO A 47 21.11 8.83 11.95
N SER A 48 22.24 8.12 11.88
CA SER A 48 22.40 6.75 12.36
C SER A 48 22.18 6.54 13.86
N TYR A 49 22.17 7.61 14.66
CA TYR A 49 21.86 7.57 16.10
C TYR A 49 20.36 7.67 16.41
N PHE A 50 19.50 7.90 15.41
CA PHE A 50 18.06 7.69 15.53
C PHE A 50 17.73 6.22 15.28
N VAL A 51 16.72 5.71 16.00
CA VAL A 51 16.05 4.46 15.62
C VAL A 51 15.50 4.67 14.23
N ARG A 52 15.93 3.84 13.27
CA ARG A 52 15.43 3.92 11.91
C ARG A 52 13.94 3.57 11.92
N PRO A 53 13.11 4.28 11.13
CA PRO A 53 11.72 3.88 10.97
C PRO A 53 11.66 2.47 10.38
N ASP A 54 10.72 1.67 10.87
CA ASP A 54 10.41 0.34 10.34
C ASP A 54 9.78 0.49 8.95
N LEU A 55 10.63 0.58 7.93
CA LEU A 55 10.23 0.76 6.53
C LEU A 55 10.11 -0.57 5.76
N GLY A 56 10.24 -1.71 6.45
CA GLY A 56 10.28 -3.02 5.80
C GLY A 56 11.69 -3.47 5.39
N PRO A 57 11.82 -4.44 4.48
CA PRO A 57 10.75 -4.96 3.65
C PRO A 57 9.81 -5.89 4.41
N LYS A 58 8.50 -5.82 4.10
CA LYS A 58 7.45 -6.67 4.67
C LYS A 58 6.91 -7.63 3.62
N MET A 59 6.69 -8.88 4.02
CA MET A 59 6.22 -9.93 3.11
C MET A 59 4.76 -10.30 3.37
N TYR A 60 4.02 -10.46 2.29
CA TYR A 60 2.60 -10.77 2.29
C TYR A 60 2.35 -12.07 1.53
N ASN A 61 1.96 -13.12 2.25
CA ASN A 61 1.71 -14.44 1.69
C ASN A 61 0.26 -14.83 1.96
N ALA A 62 -0.52 -15.08 0.91
CA ALA A 62 -1.91 -15.48 1.06
C ALA A 62 -2.38 -16.30 -0.15
N TYR A 63 -3.38 -17.15 0.08
CA TYR A 63 -4.02 -17.92 -0.98
C TYR A 63 -4.91 -17.04 -1.87
N GLY A 64 -5.29 -17.58 -3.03
CA GLY A 64 -6.31 -16.98 -3.91
C GLY A 64 -7.71 -17.13 -3.34
N LEU A 65 -8.59 -16.21 -3.75
CA LEU A 65 -10.03 -16.20 -3.53
C LEU A 65 -10.69 -16.75 -4.79
N ILE A 66 -11.44 -17.86 -4.68
CA ILE A 66 -11.69 -18.75 -5.83
C ILE A 66 -13.18 -18.98 -6.09
N THR A 67 -14.05 -18.67 -5.13
CA THR A 67 -15.49 -18.86 -5.31
C THR A 67 -16.23 -17.58 -5.70
N ALA A 68 -17.42 -17.72 -6.28
CA ALA A 68 -18.29 -16.61 -6.59
C ALA A 68 -18.64 -15.72 -5.37
N GLU A 69 -18.72 -16.32 -4.17
CA GLU A 69 -18.96 -15.60 -2.90
C GLU A 69 -17.70 -14.85 -2.43
N ASP A 70 -16.52 -15.43 -2.67
CA ASP A 70 -15.24 -14.83 -2.30
C ASP A 70 -14.95 -13.51 -3.03
N ARG A 71 -15.62 -13.21 -4.16
CA ARG A 71 -15.49 -11.92 -4.88
C ARG A 71 -15.78 -10.69 -4.02
N ARG A 72 -16.53 -10.87 -2.93
CA ARG A 72 -16.89 -9.80 -1.98
C ARG A 72 -15.90 -9.69 -0.81
N VAL A 73 -14.83 -10.49 -0.82
CA VAL A 73 -13.84 -10.58 0.26
C VAL A 73 -12.51 -9.99 -0.21
N GLY A 74 -11.85 -9.24 0.67
CA GLY A 74 -10.48 -8.78 0.47
C GLY A 74 -9.46 -9.74 1.09
N THR A 75 -8.33 -9.94 0.43
CA THR A 75 -7.13 -10.50 1.09
C THR A 75 -6.52 -9.48 2.07
N THR A 76 -6.57 -8.22 1.66
CA THR A 76 -6.31 -7.05 2.51
C THR A 76 -7.47 -6.08 2.31
N ASN A 77 -8.15 -5.77 3.40
CA ASN A 77 -9.27 -4.83 3.41
C ASN A 77 -8.80 -3.40 3.11
N LEU A 78 -9.75 -2.53 2.82
CA LEU A 78 -9.52 -1.13 2.56
C LEU A 78 -8.85 -0.47 3.76
N HIS A 79 -7.69 0.11 3.53
CA HIS A 79 -6.91 0.87 4.51
C HIS A 79 -6.04 1.90 3.78
N LEU A 80 -5.31 2.71 4.52
CA LEU A 80 -4.31 3.62 3.98
C LEU A 80 -3.06 3.60 4.85
N ASP A 81 -1.92 3.96 4.24
CA ASP A 81 -0.63 4.05 4.93
C ASP A 81 -0.16 5.50 5.07
N VAL A 82 0.68 5.74 6.08
CA VAL A 82 1.24 7.06 6.37
C VAL A 82 2.44 7.41 5.48
N SER A 83 3.05 6.42 4.85
CA SER A 83 4.22 6.51 3.96
C SER A 83 3.84 6.17 2.53
N ASP A 84 4.73 6.50 1.59
CA ASP A 84 4.67 5.90 0.27
C ASP A 84 5.16 4.46 0.36
N ALA A 85 4.68 3.60 -0.54
CA ALA A 85 5.08 2.20 -0.59
C ALA A 85 5.27 1.71 -2.02
N VAL A 86 6.17 0.75 -2.21
CA VAL A 86 6.26 -0.06 -3.42
C VAL A 86 5.97 -1.51 -3.07
N ASN A 87 5.01 -2.14 -3.76
CA ASN A 87 4.65 -3.55 -3.58
C ASN A 87 5.00 -4.35 -4.84
N VAL A 88 5.86 -5.36 -4.68
CA VAL A 88 6.36 -6.20 -5.78
C VAL A 88 5.75 -7.59 -5.70
N MET A 89 5.14 -8.05 -6.80
CA MET A 89 4.68 -9.43 -6.93
C MET A 89 5.85 -10.34 -7.31
N VAL A 90 6.36 -11.11 -6.34
CA VAL A 90 7.54 -11.97 -6.56
C VAL A 90 7.19 -13.42 -6.90
N TYR A 91 5.96 -13.85 -6.61
CA TYR A 91 5.49 -15.19 -6.98
C TYR A 91 3.97 -15.26 -7.12
N VAL A 92 3.51 -15.99 -8.14
CA VAL A 92 2.10 -16.34 -8.36
C VAL A 92 1.99 -17.86 -8.53
N GLY A 93 1.26 -18.50 -7.60
CA GLY A 93 0.99 -19.93 -7.59
C GLY A 93 -0.39 -20.25 -8.12
N ILE A 94 -0.45 -20.74 -9.37
CA ILE A 94 -1.68 -21.21 -10.02
C ILE A 94 -1.86 -22.69 -9.66
N PRO A 95 -2.96 -23.07 -8.98
CA PRO A 95 -3.22 -24.46 -8.62
C PRO A 95 -3.49 -25.31 -9.86
N ILE A 96 -3.09 -26.58 -9.83
CA ILE A 96 -3.40 -27.55 -10.88
C ILE A 96 -4.70 -28.24 -10.47
N GLY A 97 -5.78 -28.02 -11.22
CA GLY A 97 -7.12 -28.48 -10.87
C GLY A 97 -8.11 -28.38 -12.03
N ASP A 98 -9.41 -28.43 -11.72
CA ASP A 98 -10.47 -28.22 -12.69
C ASP A 98 -10.47 -26.76 -13.18
N GLY A 99 -10.51 -26.56 -14.50
CA GLY A 99 -10.41 -25.23 -15.14
C GLY A 99 -11.54 -24.24 -14.81
N SER A 100 -12.47 -24.61 -13.93
CA SER A 100 -13.51 -23.73 -13.37
C SER A 100 -12.92 -22.51 -12.66
N HIS A 101 -11.69 -22.63 -12.16
CA HIS A 101 -10.98 -21.56 -11.44
C HIS A 101 -10.64 -20.38 -12.35
N ASP A 102 -10.23 -20.65 -13.59
CA ASP A 102 -9.81 -19.60 -14.53
C ASP A 102 -11.01 -18.75 -14.98
N ASP A 103 -12.18 -19.39 -15.16
CA ASP A 103 -13.43 -18.69 -15.51
C ASP A 103 -13.87 -17.72 -14.41
N GLU A 104 -13.77 -18.13 -13.14
CA GLU A 104 -14.14 -17.26 -12.01
C GLU A 104 -13.13 -16.12 -11.81
N VAL A 105 -11.84 -16.37 -12.05
CA VAL A 105 -10.81 -15.32 -12.04
C VAL A 105 -11.08 -14.28 -13.13
N LEU A 106 -11.37 -14.70 -14.36
CA LEU A 106 -11.70 -13.78 -15.46
C LEU A 106 -12.94 -12.94 -15.14
N LYS A 107 -13.97 -13.57 -14.60
CA LYS A 107 -15.19 -12.86 -14.19
C LYS A 107 -14.94 -11.88 -13.05
N THR A 108 -14.08 -12.23 -12.09
CA THR A 108 -13.66 -11.35 -10.99
C THR A 108 -12.90 -10.12 -11.52
N ILE A 109 -12.08 -10.29 -12.55
CA ILE A 109 -11.34 -9.18 -13.18
C ILE A 109 -12.30 -8.25 -13.94
N ASP A 110 -13.28 -8.81 -14.65
CA ASP A 110 -14.30 -8.04 -15.38
C ASP A 110 -15.22 -7.25 -14.44
N GLU A 111 -15.81 -7.92 -13.44
CA GLU A 111 -16.59 -7.27 -12.36
C GLU A 111 -15.74 -6.38 -11.46
N GLY A 112 -14.42 -6.51 -11.56
CA GLY A 112 -13.39 -5.72 -10.90
C GLY A 112 -13.10 -4.37 -11.57
N ASP A 113 -13.74 -4.08 -12.70
CA ASP A 113 -13.60 -2.84 -13.48
C ASP A 113 -12.20 -2.68 -14.13
N ALA A 114 -11.49 -3.80 -14.38
CA ALA A 114 -10.21 -3.77 -15.11
C ALA A 114 -10.40 -3.37 -16.58
N ASP A 115 -9.44 -2.62 -17.13
CA ASP A 115 -9.48 -2.15 -18.51
C ASP A 115 -9.17 -3.24 -19.54
N ASP A 116 -9.55 -3.00 -20.80
CA ASP A 116 -9.41 -3.99 -21.88
C ASP A 116 -7.95 -4.35 -22.19
N VAL A 117 -7.01 -3.40 -22.04
CA VAL A 117 -5.58 -3.66 -22.26
C VAL A 117 -5.04 -4.60 -21.18
N THR A 118 -5.48 -4.41 -19.94
CA THR A 118 -5.18 -5.34 -18.84
C THR A 118 -5.72 -6.76 -19.13
N LYS A 119 -6.93 -6.89 -19.68
CA LYS A 119 -7.51 -8.19 -20.06
C LYS A 119 -6.71 -8.87 -21.18
N GLN A 120 -6.16 -8.09 -22.13
CA GLN A 120 -5.30 -8.61 -23.20
C GLN A 120 -4.01 -9.25 -22.66
N ARG A 121 -3.41 -8.73 -21.57
CA ARG A 121 -2.22 -9.35 -20.93
C ARG A 121 -2.47 -10.80 -20.50
N ILE A 122 -3.71 -11.12 -20.12
CA ILE A 122 -4.11 -12.47 -19.69
C ILE A 122 -4.31 -13.37 -20.91
N HIS A 123 -5.12 -12.92 -21.88
CA HIS A 123 -5.52 -13.76 -23.01
C HIS A 123 -4.44 -13.92 -24.08
N GLU A 124 -3.72 -12.85 -24.41
CA GLU A 124 -2.77 -12.83 -25.52
C GLU A 124 -1.35 -13.11 -25.04
N ALA A 125 -0.88 -12.37 -24.03
CA ALA A 125 0.48 -12.50 -23.52
C ALA A 125 0.65 -13.68 -22.55
N LYS A 126 -0.46 -14.28 -22.08
CA LYS A 126 -0.49 -15.41 -21.12
C LYS A 126 0.33 -15.11 -19.86
N GLU A 127 0.30 -13.86 -19.42
CA GLU A 127 0.93 -13.45 -18.17
C GLU A 127 0.17 -14.04 -16.98
N LYS A 128 0.83 -14.12 -15.81
CA LYS A 128 0.24 -14.70 -14.60
C LYS A 128 -0.36 -13.58 -13.74
N PRO A 129 -1.69 -13.33 -13.78
CA PRO A 129 -2.30 -12.34 -12.89
C PRO A 129 -2.22 -12.86 -11.45
N GLY A 130 -1.82 -12.02 -10.50
CA GLY A 130 -1.71 -12.42 -9.09
C GLY A 130 -2.85 -11.87 -8.24
N ALA A 131 -3.04 -10.55 -8.28
CA ALA A 131 -4.00 -9.86 -7.43
C ALA A 131 -4.68 -8.70 -8.16
N LEU A 132 -5.94 -8.43 -7.80
CA LEU A 132 -6.69 -7.26 -8.17
C LEU A 132 -6.61 -6.22 -7.04
N TRP A 133 -6.27 -5.00 -7.41
CA TRP A 133 -6.19 -3.84 -6.53
C TRP A 133 -7.27 -2.84 -6.89
N HIS A 134 -7.83 -2.18 -5.87
CA HIS A 134 -8.53 -0.91 -6.06
C HIS A 134 -7.84 0.14 -5.22
N ILE A 135 -7.33 1.19 -5.87
CA ILE A 135 -6.63 2.30 -5.23
C ILE A 135 -7.43 3.58 -5.44
N TYR A 136 -7.56 4.42 -4.42
CA TYR A 136 -8.28 5.69 -4.46
C TYR A 136 -7.35 6.84 -4.12
N ALA A 137 -7.62 8.03 -4.66
CA ALA A 137 -6.77 9.19 -4.38
C ALA A 137 -6.88 9.60 -2.90
N ALA A 138 -5.75 10.00 -2.30
CA ALA A 138 -5.71 10.42 -0.89
C ALA A 138 -6.71 11.55 -0.54
N LYS A 139 -7.03 12.42 -1.51
CA LYS A 139 -8.01 13.50 -1.36
C LYS A 139 -9.46 13.02 -1.20
N ASP A 140 -9.77 11.80 -1.65
CA ASP A 140 -11.12 11.24 -1.66
C ASP A 140 -11.39 10.34 -0.44
N ALA A 141 -10.41 10.18 0.46
CA ALA A 141 -10.52 9.35 1.65
C ALA A 141 -11.72 9.73 2.55
N GLU A 142 -12.00 11.03 2.72
CA GLU A 142 -13.14 11.44 3.58
C GLU A 142 -14.49 11.07 2.97
N LYS A 143 -14.65 11.20 1.65
CA LYS A 143 -15.88 10.77 0.95
C LYS A 143 -16.11 9.26 1.10
N ILE A 144 -15.04 8.48 1.07
CA ILE A 144 -15.09 7.04 1.31
C ILE A 144 -15.54 6.74 2.74
N ARG A 145 -15.02 7.48 3.74
CA ARG A 145 -15.49 7.35 5.13
C ARG A 145 -16.97 7.68 5.26
N GLU A 146 -17.42 8.78 4.66
CA GLU A 146 -18.83 9.18 4.67
C GLU A 146 -19.74 8.08 4.12
N LEU A 147 -19.39 7.48 2.97
CA LEU A 147 -20.11 6.34 2.41
C LEU A 147 -20.13 5.16 3.39
N LEU A 148 -18.98 4.77 3.94
CA LEU A 148 -18.88 3.59 4.80
C LEU A 148 -19.60 3.77 6.15
N ARG A 149 -19.60 4.99 6.72
CA ARG A 149 -20.41 5.30 7.90
C ARG A 149 -21.90 5.14 7.58
N LYS A 150 -22.37 5.70 6.45
CA LYS A 150 -23.76 5.58 5.99
C LYS A 150 -24.17 4.12 5.77
N VAL A 151 -23.32 3.34 5.11
CA VAL A 151 -23.56 1.89 4.89
C VAL A 151 -23.57 1.12 6.22
N GLY A 152 -22.69 1.47 7.15
CA GLY A 152 -22.66 0.88 8.49
C GLY A 152 -23.98 1.12 9.24
N GLU A 153 -24.49 2.35 9.22
CA GLU A 153 -25.79 2.70 9.82
C GLU A 153 -26.95 1.94 9.16
N GLU A 154 -26.98 1.84 7.83
CA GLU A 154 -27.99 1.08 7.07
C GLU A 154 -27.96 -0.42 7.42
N GLN A 155 -26.80 -0.97 7.78
CA GLN A 155 -26.62 -2.34 8.24
C GLN A 155 -26.85 -2.53 9.74
N GLY A 156 -27.23 -1.46 10.46
CA GLY A 156 -27.52 -1.50 11.89
C GLY A 156 -26.27 -1.52 12.79
N GLN A 157 -25.11 -1.06 12.29
CA GLN A 157 -23.91 -0.89 13.12
C GLN A 157 -24.06 0.35 14.00
N GLU A 158 -23.91 0.19 15.32
CA GLU A 158 -23.80 1.30 16.26
C GLU A 158 -22.33 1.73 16.38
N ASN A 159 -21.93 2.68 15.54
CA ASN A 159 -20.55 3.17 15.52
C ASN A 159 -20.42 4.45 16.37
N PRO A 160 -19.36 4.60 17.17
CA PRO A 160 -19.13 5.82 17.94
C PRO A 160 -18.79 7.02 17.03
N PRO A 161 -18.92 8.27 17.51
CA PRO A 161 -18.71 9.47 16.69
C PRO A 161 -17.29 9.62 16.12
N ASP A 162 -16.30 8.97 16.73
CA ASP A 162 -14.89 8.94 16.34
C ASP A 162 -14.51 7.73 15.46
N HIS A 163 -15.48 6.89 15.06
CA HIS A 163 -15.25 5.74 14.19
C HIS A 163 -14.67 6.14 12.81
N ASP A 164 -13.52 5.57 12.48
CA ASP A 164 -12.89 5.69 11.16
C ASP A 164 -12.86 4.32 10.47
N PRO A 165 -13.80 4.05 9.53
CA PRO A 165 -13.91 2.75 8.87
C PRO A 165 -12.71 2.37 8.00
N ILE A 166 -11.89 3.35 7.58
CA ILE A 166 -10.65 3.09 6.85
C ILE A 166 -9.55 2.66 7.82
N HIS A 167 -9.47 3.31 8.98
CA HIS A 167 -8.51 2.97 10.02
C HIS A 167 -8.78 1.58 10.62
N ASP A 168 -10.06 1.20 10.75
CA ASP A 168 -10.47 -0.08 11.30
C ASP A 168 -10.21 -1.27 10.37
N GLN A 169 -9.90 -1.01 9.10
CA GLN A 169 -9.58 -2.03 8.09
C GLN A 169 -10.65 -3.13 8.01
N SER A 170 -11.92 -2.78 8.22
CA SER A 170 -13.03 -3.73 8.36
C SER A 170 -13.82 -3.91 7.06
N TRP A 171 -13.60 -3.06 6.06
CA TRP A 171 -14.38 -3.03 4.82
C TRP A 171 -13.58 -3.48 3.60
N TYR A 172 -14.26 -4.19 2.70
CA TYR A 172 -13.82 -4.40 1.33
C TYR A 172 -14.91 -3.85 0.40
N LEU A 173 -14.55 -2.96 -0.53
CA LEU A 173 -15.47 -2.37 -1.48
C LEU A 173 -15.72 -3.36 -2.63
N ASP A 174 -16.79 -4.15 -2.51
CA ASP A 174 -17.29 -4.99 -3.59
C ASP A 174 -17.86 -4.14 -4.76
N GLN A 175 -18.29 -4.79 -5.84
CA GLN A 175 -18.81 -4.11 -7.03
C GLN A 175 -19.97 -3.15 -6.70
N ILE A 176 -20.85 -3.51 -5.76
CA ILE A 176 -22.00 -2.71 -5.37
C ILE A 176 -21.52 -1.44 -4.66
N LEU A 177 -20.62 -1.57 -3.70
CA LEU A 177 -20.08 -0.42 -2.96
C LEU A 177 -19.23 0.49 -3.84
N ARG A 178 -18.42 -0.06 -4.75
CA ARG A 178 -17.63 0.76 -5.70
C ARG A 178 -18.52 1.56 -6.65
N LYS A 179 -19.57 0.93 -7.19
CA LYS A 179 -20.55 1.62 -8.02
C LYS A 179 -21.27 2.73 -7.25
N ARG A 180 -21.71 2.44 -6.02
CA ARG A 180 -22.37 3.43 -5.15
C ARG A 180 -21.44 4.59 -4.79
N LEU A 181 -20.17 4.32 -4.52
CA LEU A 181 -19.14 5.34 -4.26
C LEU A 181 -18.99 6.29 -5.45
N TYR A 182 -19.01 5.77 -6.67
CA TYR A 182 -18.98 6.58 -7.88
C TYR A 182 -20.27 7.41 -8.04
N GLU A 183 -21.44 6.78 -7.94
CA GLU A 183 -22.74 7.43 -8.19
C GLU A 183 -23.09 8.51 -7.15
N GLU A 184 -22.85 8.25 -5.86
CA GLU A 184 -23.25 9.19 -4.79
C GLU A 184 -22.18 10.26 -4.50
N TYR A 185 -20.89 9.94 -4.65
CA TYR A 185 -19.79 10.82 -4.21
C TYR A 185 -18.86 11.28 -5.36
N GLY A 186 -19.07 10.77 -6.57
CA GLY A 186 -18.24 11.08 -7.74
C GLY A 186 -16.80 10.60 -7.60
N VAL A 187 -16.56 9.56 -6.78
CA VAL A 187 -15.22 9.03 -6.52
C VAL A 187 -14.97 7.82 -7.41
N GLN A 188 -13.99 7.94 -8.29
CA GLN A 188 -13.49 6.85 -9.11
C GLN A 188 -12.07 6.50 -8.66
N GLY A 189 -11.82 5.21 -8.44
CA GLY A 189 -10.48 4.68 -8.17
C GLY A 189 -9.82 4.11 -9.42
N TRP A 190 -8.67 3.48 -9.21
CA TRP A 190 -7.96 2.70 -10.22
C TRP A 190 -8.09 1.21 -9.89
N ALA A 191 -8.69 0.45 -10.81
CA ALA A 191 -8.66 -1.01 -10.80
C ALA A 191 -7.38 -1.48 -11.49
N ILE A 192 -6.53 -2.22 -10.77
CA ILE A 192 -5.21 -2.62 -11.26
C ILE A 192 -5.04 -4.12 -11.03
N VAL A 193 -4.80 -4.89 -12.11
CA VAL A 193 -4.38 -6.28 -11.98
C VAL A 193 -2.85 -6.31 -11.91
N GLN A 194 -2.32 -6.76 -10.78
CA GLN A 194 -0.90 -6.93 -10.56
C GLN A 194 -0.47 -8.34 -11.00
N PHE A 195 0.37 -8.41 -12.03
CA PHE A 195 0.94 -9.65 -12.54
C PHE A 195 2.27 -9.98 -11.87
N LEU A 196 2.79 -11.19 -12.11
CA LEU A 196 4.14 -11.58 -11.69
C LEU A 196 5.18 -10.57 -12.20
N GLY A 197 5.98 -10.00 -11.29
CA GLY A 197 7.02 -9.01 -11.60
C GLY A 197 6.54 -7.56 -11.59
N ASP A 198 5.23 -7.31 -11.57
CA ASP A 198 4.70 -5.94 -11.49
C ASP A 198 4.98 -5.33 -10.11
N ALA A 199 5.47 -4.09 -10.12
CA ALA A 199 5.68 -3.25 -8.94
C ALA A 199 4.62 -2.13 -8.89
N VAL A 200 3.73 -2.19 -7.90
CA VAL A 200 2.68 -1.18 -7.69
C VAL A 200 3.21 -0.14 -6.70
N PHE A 201 3.19 1.13 -7.09
CA PHE A 201 3.52 2.26 -6.22
C PHE A 201 2.25 2.85 -5.62
N ILE A 202 2.22 2.98 -4.30
CA ILE A 202 1.07 3.47 -3.54
C ILE A 202 1.46 4.80 -2.87
N PRO A 203 0.82 5.92 -3.22
CA PRO A 203 1.06 7.20 -2.56
C PRO A 203 0.62 7.22 -1.11
N ALA A 204 1.35 7.95 -0.26
CA ALA A 204 0.97 8.16 1.14
C ALA A 204 -0.47 8.69 1.28
N GLY A 205 -1.27 8.01 2.09
CA GLY A 205 -2.67 8.35 2.36
C GLY A 205 -3.69 7.89 1.31
N ALA A 206 -3.27 7.20 0.24
CA ALA A 206 -4.19 6.64 -0.74
C ALA A 206 -4.92 5.41 -0.16
N PRO A 207 -6.25 5.44 0.01
CA PRO A 207 -6.99 4.25 0.42
C PRO A 207 -6.86 3.17 -0.64
N HIS A 208 -6.57 1.94 -0.23
CA HIS A 208 -6.42 0.82 -1.15
C HIS A 208 -6.80 -0.51 -0.51
N GLN A 209 -7.21 -1.46 -1.36
CA GLN A 209 -7.60 -2.82 -0.99
C GLN A 209 -7.05 -3.83 -2.00
N VAL A 210 -6.91 -5.08 -1.58
CA VAL A 210 -6.30 -6.15 -2.39
C VAL A 210 -7.12 -7.43 -2.34
N HIS A 211 -7.37 -8.01 -3.51
CA HIS A 211 -8.03 -9.29 -3.69
C HIS A 211 -7.11 -10.23 -4.49
N ASN A 212 -6.59 -11.29 -3.85
CA ASN A 212 -5.78 -12.29 -4.53
C ASN A 212 -6.62 -13.14 -5.47
N LEU A 213 -6.25 -13.16 -6.75
CA LEU A 213 -6.85 -14.04 -7.77
C LEU A 213 -6.28 -15.46 -7.67
N TYR A 214 -4.97 -15.55 -7.41
CA TYR A 214 -4.27 -16.81 -7.12
C TYR A 214 -3.41 -16.67 -5.86
N SER A 215 -2.75 -17.76 -5.46
CA SER A 215 -1.82 -17.70 -4.32
C SER A 215 -0.65 -16.77 -4.65
N CYS A 216 -0.38 -15.80 -3.79
CA CYS A 216 0.62 -14.76 -4.05
C CYS A 216 1.66 -14.68 -2.93
N ILE A 217 2.91 -14.41 -3.33
CA ILE A 217 3.94 -13.85 -2.46
C ILE A 217 4.24 -12.44 -2.97
N LYS A 218 4.05 -11.45 -2.10
CA LYS A 218 4.37 -10.06 -2.37
C LYS A 218 5.37 -9.55 -1.33
N VAL A 219 6.25 -8.65 -1.73
CA VAL A 219 7.13 -7.94 -0.80
C VAL A 219 6.97 -6.45 -1.00
N ALA A 220 6.85 -5.69 0.07
CA ALA A 220 6.74 -4.24 0.03
C ALA A 220 7.83 -3.54 0.83
N GLU A 221 8.29 -2.40 0.33
CA GLU A 221 9.20 -1.48 1.02
C GLU A 221 8.53 -0.10 1.09
N ASP A 222 8.54 0.49 2.29
CA ASP A 222 8.05 1.84 2.53
C ASP A 222 9.15 2.88 2.27
N PHE A 223 8.77 4.05 1.80
CA PHE A 223 9.68 5.18 1.62
C PHE A 223 8.97 6.51 1.87
N VAL A 224 9.73 7.60 1.96
CA VAL A 224 9.18 8.94 2.17
C VAL A 224 9.64 9.86 1.05
N SER A 225 8.77 10.13 0.10
CA SER A 225 9.06 11.05 -0.99
C SER A 225 8.94 12.53 -0.57
N PRO A 226 9.73 13.46 -1.15
CA PRO A 226 9.57 14.89 -0.98
C PRO A 226 8.18 15.39 -1.38
N GLU A 227 7.58 14.79 -2.39
CA GLU A 227 6.30 15.15 -2.98
C GLU A 227 5.14 14.93 -1.99
N HIS A 228 5.20 13.86 -1.19
CA HIS A 228 4.14 13.50 -0.25
C HIS A 228 4.48 13.75 1.22
N VAL A 229 5.64 14.31 1.55
CA VAL A 229 6.06 14.54 2.95
C VAL A 229 5.05 15.37 3.77
N LYS A 230 4.34 16.30 3.12
CA LYS A 230 3.27 17.08 3.74
C LYS A 230 2.07 16.19 4.12
N HIS A 231 1.71 15.24 3.25
CA HIS A 231 0.67 14.25 3.52
C HIS A 231 1.10 13.31 4.63
N CYS A 232 2.32 12.76 4.59
CA CYS A 232 2.87 11.93 5.67
C CYS A 232 2.74 12.64 7.03
N PHE A 233 3.16 13.91 7.11
CA PHE A 233 3.10 14.68 8.36
C PHE A 233 1.67 14.86 8.87
N ARG A 234 0.71 15.16 7.98
CA ARG A 234 -0.70 15.32 8.33
C ARG A 234 -1.30 13.99 8.81
N LEU A 235 -1.07 12.91 8.08
CA LEU A 235 -1.57 11.57 8.42
C LEU A 235 -0.98 11.09 9.75
N THR A 236 0.32 11.27 10.01
CA THR A 236 0.92 10.96 11.31
C THR A 236 0.25 11.74 12.45
N GLN A 237 -0.22 12.96 12.23
CA GLN A 237 -1.01 13.68 13.23
C GLN A 237 -2.41 13.07 13.38
N GLU A 238 -3.12 12.81 12.28
CA GLU A 238 -4.46 12.20 12.29
C GLU A 238 -4.45 10.84 13.02
N PHE A 239 -3.53 9.93 12.67
CA PHE A 239 -3.36 8.62 13.31
C PHE A 239 -3.11 8.71 14.82
N ARG A 240 -2.32 9.69 15.29
CA ARG A 240 -2.10 9.90 16.74
C ARG A 240 -3.39 10.29 17.46
N HIS A 241 -4.25 11.09 16.84
CA HIS A 241 -5.52 11.50 17.45
C HIS A 241 -6.52 10.34 17.46
N LEU A 242 -6.57 9.55 16.39
CA LEU A 242 -7.39 8.33 16.31
C LEU A 242 -6.89 7.27 17.30
N SER A 243 -5.58 7.18 17.54
CA SER A 243 -5.02 6.11 18.36
C SER A 243 -5.53 6.08 19.80
N ASN A 244 -6.08 7.13 20.40
CA ASN A 244 -6.52 7.08 21.81
C ASN A 244 -7.53 5.95 22.13
N THR A 245 -8.21 5.39 21.12
CA THR A 245 -9.12 4.24 21.20
C THR A 245 -8.64 3.01 20.41
N HIS A 246 -7.54 3.10 19.64
CA HIS A 246 -7.04 2.05 18.73
C HIS A 246 -5.58 1.66 19.02
N THR A 247 -5.25 0.37 18.90
CA THR A 247 -3.96 -0.26 19.30
C THR A 247 -2.69 0.25 18.60
N ASN A 248 -2.77 1.13 17.59
CA ASN A 248 -1.65 1.58 16.75
C ASN A 248 -1.07 2.94 17.21
N HIS A 249 -0.61 3.01 18.45
CA HIS A 249 -0.26 4.27 19.14
C HIS A 249 1.13 4.86 18.84
N GLU A 250 2.03 4.15 18.15
CA GLU A 250 3.43 4.58 18.01
C GLU A 250 3.70 5.27 16.66
N ASP A 251 4.33 6.46 16.71
CA ASP A 251 4.88 7.12 15.51
C ASP A 251 6.11 6.34 15.01
N LYS A 252 5.85 5.23 14.32
CA LYS A 252 6.88 4.35 13.77
C LYS A 252 7.71 5.04 12.68
N LEU A 253 7.14 6.00 11.96
CA LEU A 253 7.81 6.64 10.83
C LEU A 253 8.72 7.82 11.23
N GLN A 254 8.48 8.45 12.39
CA GLN A 254 9.24 9.60 12.88
C GLN A 254 9.31 10.78 11.87
N VAL A 255 8.20 11.05 11.17
CA VAL A 255 8.15 12.03 10.05
C VAL A 255 8.72 13.40 10.42
N LYS A 256 8.49 13.85 11.65
CA LYS A 256 9.01 15.15 12.14
C LYS A 256 10.54 15.20 12.13
N ASN A 257 11.19 14.12 12.55
CA ASN A 257 12.64 14.00 12.57
C ASN A 257 13.18 13.93 11.14
N ILE A 258 12.51 13.16 10.26
CA ILE A 258 12.83 13.08 8.83
C ILE A 258 12.87 14.47 8.21
N ILE A 259 11.79 15.25 8.37
CA ILE A 259 11.69 16.60 7.81
C ILE A 259 12.79 17.51 8.38
N TYR A 260 12.99 17.51 9.71
CA TYR A 260 13.99 18.36 10.34
C TYR A 260 15.40 18.08 9.79
N HIS A 261 15.78 16.81 9.71
CA HIS A 261 17.10 16.43 9.22
C HIS A 261 17.25 16.65 7.71
N ALA A 262 16.18 16.43 6.94
CA ALA A 262 16.14 16.75 5.53
C ALA A 262 16.40 18.23 5.24
N VAL A 263 15.78 19.13 6.01
CA VAL A 263 15.99 20.58 5.89
C VAL A 263 17.38 20.98 6.40
N LYS A 264 17.81 20.42 7.54
CA LYS A 264 19.14 20.68 8.11
C LYS A 264 20.25 20.35 7.11
N ASP A 265 20.16 19.20 6.46
CA ASP A 265 21.12 18.75 5.45
C ASP A 265 21.11 19.65 4.21
N ALA A 266 19.93 20.00 3.70
CA ALA A 266 19.80 20.93 2.58
C ALA A 266 20.41 22.30 2.88
N VAL A 267 20.10 22.88 4.04
CA VAL A 267 20.67 24.17 4.47
C VAL A 267 22.18 24.07 4.69
N GLY A 268 22.67 22.97 5.26
CA GLY A 268 24.10 22.72 5.43
C GLY A 268 24.85 22.67 4.09
N THR A 269 24.27 21.98 3.11
CA THR A 269 24.82 21.87 1.74
C THR A 269 24.87 23.23 1.05
N LEU A 270 23.79 24.02 1.13
CA LEU A 270 23.74 25.37 0.54
C LEU A 270 24.78 26.30 1.16
N LYS A 271 24.88 26.35 2.50
CA LYS A 271 25.89 27.17 3.20
C LYS A 271 27.32 26.78 2.86
N ALA A 272 27.59 25.47 2.71
CA ALA A 272 28.91 24.98 2.31
C ALA A 272 29.25 25.37 0.87
N HIS A 273 28.25 25.43 -0.02
CA HIS A 273 28.43 25.87 -1.40
C HIS A 273 28.67 27.38 -1.50
N GLU A 274 27.88 28.21 -0.78
CA GLU A 274 28.10 29.66 -0.69
C GLU A 274 29.50 29.98 -0.17
N SER A 275 29.97 29.25 0.85
CA SER A 275 31.32 29.41 1.40
C SER A 275 32.43 29.05 0.40
N LYS A 276 32.16 28.17 -0.57
CA LYS A 276 33.10 27.83 -1.65
C LYS A 276 33.12 28.90 -2.74
N LEU A 277 31.95 29.41 -3.12
CA LEU A 277 31.82 30.52 -4.09
C LEU A 277 32.44 31.82 -3.57
N ALA A 278 32.34 32.11 -2.26
CA ALA A 278 32.98 33.27 -1.65
C ALA A 278 34.52 33.16 -1.56
N ARG A 279 35.08 31.97 -1.79
CA ARG A 279 36.53 31.69 -1.75
C ARG A 279 37.15 31.51 -3.14
N SER A 280 36.35 31.48 -4.20
CA SER A 280 36.77 31.41 -5.62
C SER A 280 36.73 32.79 -6.25
#